data_AF-A0A376J3M9-F1
#
_entry.id   AF-A0A376J3M9-F1
#
_cell.length_a   1.000
_cell.length_b   1.000
_cell.length_c   1.000
_cell.angle_alpha   90.00
_cell.angle_beta   90.00
_cell.angle_gamma   90.00
#
_symmetry.space_group_name_H-M   'P 1'
#
loop_
_entity.id
_entity.type
_entity.pdbx_description
1 polymer ?
#
loop_
_entity_poly.entity_id
_entity_poly.type
_entity_poly.pdbx_seq_one_letter_code
_entity_poly.pdbx_strand_id
1 'polypeptide(L)'
;MFTPGWRIPINRSRPTSGRGNSPEEVYCCQAGESITRDTALVRSCGLYFAPQRLHISADMWGQYWQQRQAPAWLASLTTLKPETSVTVKSLLDSLATLPAQNKAQEVLLDVVLDEAKIGVASMLGSRVRVKTWSWFADDKQEIRQGGFAGWLTDGTPLWVTGSGTSKTVLTRYATVLNRVLPVPTQVASGQCVEVELFARYPLKKITAEKSTTAVKPGVLNGRYRVTFTNGNHITFVSHGETTLLSEKGKLKLQSHLDREEYVARVLDREAKSTPPEAAKAMTVAIRTFLQQNANREGDCLTIPDSSATQRVSASPATTGGANDDRLDAGSHLCGRSGSLSRQSRYRRDAFLAASHGPGGAGGSVTTRYSRLLIPTTALAAGERHAQPASYYPKRKPGWRKKCRSGGVYYKVRRGTTNQTCLRFAV
;
A
#
# COMPACT_ATOMS: atom_id res chain seq x y z
N MET A 1 -7.37 -25.38 -10.32
CA MET A 1 -6.48 -26.05 -9.34
C MET A 1 -6.46 -25.21 -8.07
N PHE A 2 -7.36 -25.50 -7.13
CA PHE A 2 -7.23 -25.01 -5.75
C PHE A 2 -6.28 -25.98 -5.06
N THR A 3 -4.97 -25.76 -5.14
CA THR A 3 -4.04 -26.60 -4.40
C THR A 3 -4.16 -26.25 -2.92
N PRO A 4 -4.53 -27.21 -2.04
CA PRO A 4 -4.56 -26.96 -0.61
C PRO A 4 -3.12 -26.98 -0.08
N GLY A 5 -2.35 -25.93 -0.39
CA GLY A 5 -1.00 -25.70 0.18
C GLY A 5 -1.01 -25.18 1.62
N TRP A 6 -2.19 -25.24 2.26
CA TRP A 6 -2.47 -24.58 3.53
C TRP A 6 -2.21 -25.53 4.70
N ARG A 7 -0.92 -25.59 5.05
CA ARG A 7 -0.36 -25.82 6.41
C ARG A 7 -0.90 -27.00 7.23
N ILE A 8 -0.04 -28.02 7.31
CA ILE A 8 0.45 -28.52 8.60
C ILE A 8 1.68 -27.65 8.98
N PRO A 9 1.97 -27.37 10.27
CA PRO A 9 3.24 -26.76 10.69
C PRO A 9 4.39 -27.75 10.45
N ILE A 10 4.95 -27.74 9.24
CA ILE A 10 6.12 -28.54 8.89
C ILE A 10 7.34 -27.66 9.14
N ASN A 11 8.13 -27.99 10.17
CA ASN A 11 9.34 -27.24 10.53
C ASN A 11 10.51 -27.48 9.54
N ARG A 12 10.30 -28.27 8.47
CA ARG A 12 11.30 -28.56 7.42
C ARG A 12 10.62 -28.92 6.09
N SER A 13 10.41 -27.93 5.21
CA SER A 13 10.12 -28.18 3.80
C SER A 13 11.37 -27.85 2.97
N ARG A 14 12.02 -28.87 2.38
CA ARG A 14 13.19 -28.68 1.52
C ARG A 14 12.78 -27.99 0.19
N PRO A 15 13.64 -27.13 -0.38
CA PRO A 15 13.41 -26.55 -1.70
C PRO A 15 13.17 -27.64 -2.74
N THR A 16 12.29 -27.39 -3.70
CA THR A 16 11.93 -28.38 -4.71
C THR A 16 12.59 -28.04 -6.04
N SER A 17 13.50 -28.89 -6.51
CA SER A 17 14.18 -28.71 -7.80
C SER A 17 13.34 -29.23 -8.96
N GLY A 18 13.21 -28.44 -10.03
CA GLY A 18 12.52 -28.84 -11.25
C GLY A 18 13.39 -29.80 -12.07
N ARG A 19 12.82 -30.92 -12.52
CA ARG A 19 13.57 -31.92 -13.30
C ARG A 19 13.26 -31.89 -14.80
N GLY A 20 12.24 -31.16 -15.22
CA GLY A 20 11.78 -31.08 -16.62
C GLY A 20 10.89 -32.26 -17.05
N ASN A 21 10.39 -33.05 -16.11
CA ASN A 21 9.79 -34.37 -16.38
C ASN A 21 8.28 -34.44 -16.12
N SER A 22 7.64 -33.38 -15.62
CA SER A 22 6.18 -33.35 -15.39
C SER A 22 5.54 -32.10 -15.99
N PRO A 23 4.38 -32.23 -16.69
CA PRO A 23 3.62 -31.08 -17.18
C PRO A 23 3.21 -30.09 -16.07
N GLU A 24 3.13 -30.54 -14.82
CA GLU A 24 2.83 -29.68 -13.67
C GLU A 24 4.02 -28.83 -13.22
N GLU A 25 5.25 -29.14 -13.64
CA GLU A 25 6.45 -28.35 -13.33
C GLU A 25 6.44 -26.98 -14.00
N VAL A 26 5.61 -26.78 -15.03
CA VAL A 26 5.39 -25.49 -15.71
C VAL A 26 5.00 -24.38 -14.72
N TYR A 27 4.32 -24.73 -13.63
CA TYR A 27 3.93 -23.79 -12.56
C TYR A 27 4.93 -23.72 -11.40
N CYS A 28 5.99 -24.53 -11.42
CA CYS A 28 6.94 -24.69 -10.32
C CYS A 28 8.25 -23.96 -10.59
N CYS A 29 9.08 -24.47 -11.49
CA CYS A 29 10.43 -23.95 -11.71
C CYS A 29 10.99 -24.43 -13.05
N GLN A 30 11.96 -23.68 -13.58
CA GLN A 30 12.78 -24.17 -14.69
C GLN A 30 13.64 -25.35 -14.21
N ALA A 31 14.12 -26.17 -15.15
CA ALA A 31 14.99 -27.29 -14.82
C ALA A 31 16.25 -26.81 -14.08
N GLY A 32 16.56 -27.43 -12.94
CA GLY A 32 17.70 -27.06 -12.08
C GLY A 32 17.44 -25.93 -11.08
N GLU A 33 16.33 -25.18 -11.21
CA GLU A 33 15.94 -24.17 -10.23
C GLU A 33 15.19 -24.79 -9.05
N SER A 34 15.32 -24.15 -7.88
CA SER A 34 14.56 -24.52 -6.68
C SER A 34 13.50 -23.46 -6.35
N ILE A 35 12.36 -23.89 -5.85
CA ILE A 35 11.27 -23.00 -5.44
C ILE A 35 11.01 -23.11 -3.93
N THR A 36 10.77 -21.96 -3.31
CA THR A 36 10.39 -21.85 -1.89
C THR A 36 8.89 -22.02 -1.71
N ARG A 37 8.43 -22.22 -0.47
CA ARG A 37 7.00 -22.37 -0.16
C ARG A 37 6.16 -21.20 -0.67
N ASP A 38 6.60 -19.98 -0.40
CA ASP A 38 5.80 -18.79 -0.67
C ASP A 38 5.72 -18.55 -2.19
N THR A 39 6.83 -18.70 -2.90
CA THR A 39 6.84 -18.63 -4.36
C THR A 39 6.03 -19.77 -5.00
N ALA A 40 6.11 -20.99 -4.46
CA ALA A 40 5.34 -22.14 -4.92
C ALA A 40 3.84 -21.88 -4.75
N LEU A 41 3.45 -21.27 -3.63
CA LEU A 41 2.10 -20.83 -3.41
C LEU A 41 1.72 -19.82 -4.49
N VAL A 42 2.42 -18.68 -4.63
CA VAL A 42 2.13 -17.62 -5.62
C VAL A 42 1.93 -18.19 -7.03
N ARG A 43 2.87 -19.01 -7.51
CA ARG A 43 2.86 -19.60 -8.86
C ARG A 43 1.91 -20.78 -9.04
N SER A 44 1.21 -21.22 -7.99
CA SER A 44 0.32 -22.39 -8.00
C SER A 44 1.05 -23.71 -8.32
N CYS A 45 2.28 -23.85 -7.85
CA CYS A 45 3.07 -25.07 -7.99
C CYS A 45 2.47 -26.22 -7.18
N GLY A 46 1.65 -27.06 -7.82
CA GLY A 46 0.99 -28.19 -7.17
C GLY A 46 1.97 -29.20 -6.57
N LEU A 47 3.06 -29.46 -7.30
CA LEU A 47 4.09 -30.42 -6.90
C LEU A 47 4.79 -30.05 -5.59
N TYR A 48 4.89 -28.78 -5.22
CA TYR A 48 5.46 -28.39 -3.92
C TYR A 48 4.59 -28.88 -2.77
N PHE A 49 3.26 -28.84 -2.96
CA PHE A 49 2.26 -29.13 -1.93
C PHE A 49 1.74 -30.57 -1.97
N ALA A 50 2.34 -31.45 -2.77
CA ALA A 50 1.97 -32.87 -2.81
C ALA A 50 2.13 -33.51 -1.40
N PRO A 51 1.10 -34.15 -0.83
CA PRO A 51 1.13 -34.68 0.54
C PRO A 51 2.34 -35.57 0.83
N GLN A 52 2.72 -36.41 -0.13
CA GLN A 52 3.86 -37.33 -0.01
C GLN A 52 5.19 -36.60 0.22
N ARG A 53 5.37 -35.44 -0.39
CA ARG A 53 6.59 -34.63 -0.27
C ARG A 53 6.64 -33.83 1.02
N LEU A 54 5.46 -33.49 1.53
CA LEU A 54 5.29 -32.82 2.80
C LEU A 54 5.27 -33.81 3.98
N HIS A 55 5.40 -35.11 3.71
CA HIS A 55 5.29 -36.19 4.69
C HIS A 55 3.96 -36.16 5.47
N ILE A 56 2.88 -35.81 4.78
CA ILE A 56 1.52 -35.74 5.33
C ILE A 56 0.80 -37.03 4.97
N SER A 57 0.47 -37.85 5.97
CA SER A 57 -0.40 -39.02 5.79
C SER A 57 -1.88 -38.62 5.79
N ALA A 58 -2.73 -39.49 5.22
CA ALA A 58 -4.17 -39.29 5.22
C ALA A 58 -4.75 -39.20 6.64
N ASP A 59 -4.29 -40.05 7.56
CA ASP A 59 -4.75 -40.06 8.95
C ASP A 59 -4.38 -38.76 9.69
N MET A 60 -3.13 -38.30 9.52
CA MET A 60 -2.66 -37.04 10.12
C MET A 60 -3.47 -35.85 9.60
N TRP A 61 -3.75 -35.83 8.30
CA TRP A 61 -4.58 -34.81 7.67
C TRP A 61 -6.02 -34.82 8.20
N GLY A 62 -6.64 -36.00 8.25
CA GLY A 62 -8.00 -36.18 8.75
C GLY A 62 -8.15 -35.73 10.20
N GLN A 63 -7.27 -36.19 11.08
CA GLN A 63 -7.28 -35.81 12.50
C GLN A 63 -7.12 -34.29 12.68
N TYR A 64 -6.20 -33.68 11.94
CA TYR A 64 -5.97 -32.23 12.01
C TYR A 64 -7.22 -31.41 11.69
N TRP A 65 -7.95 -31.79 10.64
CA TRP A 65 -9.15 -31.09 10.19
C TRP A 65 -10.40 -31.46 10.99
N GLN A 66 -10.49 -32.69 11.49
CA GLN A 66 -11.59 -33.12 12.36
C GLN A 66 -11.58 -32.36 13.69
N GLN A 67 -10.41 -32.14 14.31
CA GLN A 67 -10.26 -31.30 15.51
C GLN A 67 -10.75 -29.85 15.30
N ARG A 68 -10.76 -29.40 14.04
CA ARG A 68 -11.17 -28.05 13.63
C ARG A 68 -12.57 -28.02 13.05
N GLN A 69 -13.32 -29.12 13.15
CA GLN A 69 -14.69 -29.25 12.66
C GLN A 69 -14.81 -28.88 11.17
N ALA A 70 -13.79 -29.21 10.38
CA ALA A 70 -13.77 -28.89 8.96
C ALA A 70 -14.80 -29.71 8.18
N PRO A 71 -15.29 -29.20 7.03
CA PRO A 71 -16.22 -29.97 6.19
C PRO A 71 -15.53 -31.20 5.59
N ALA A 72 -16.34 -32.23 5.30
CA ALA A 72 -15.86 -33.54 4.83
C ALA A 72 -14.94 -33.46 3.60
N TRP A 73 -15.23 -32.55 2.66
CA TRP A 73 -14.41 -32.36 1.45
C TRP A 73 -12.98 -31.88 1.76
N LEU A 74 -12.78 -31.19 2.89
CA LEU A 74 -11.48 -30.71 3.34
C LEU A 74 -10.79 -31.73 4.24
N ALA A 75 -11.55 -32.50 5.01
CA ALA A 75 -11.03 -33.47 5.97
C ALA A 75 -10.38 -34.71 5.31
N SER A 76 -10.71 -35.04 4.06
CA SER A 76 -10.10 -36.18 3.36
C SER A 76 -9.13 -35.74 2.26
N LEU A 77 -7.91 -36.30 2.25
CA LEU A 77 -6.97 -36.09 1.14
C LEU A 77 -7.51 -36.65 -0.19
N THR A 78 -8.37 -37.68 -0.16
CA THR A 78 -8.89 -38.31 -1.39
C THR A 78 -9.93 -37.44 -2.10
N THR A 79 -10.56 -36.51 -1.37
CA THR A 79 -11.52 -35.53 -1.90
C THR A 79 -10.86 -34.20 -2.23
N LEU A 80 -9.55 -34.03 -2.00
CA LEU A 80 -8.84 -32.79 -2.34
C LEU A 80 -8.24 -32.86 -3.73
N LYS A 81 -9.14 -32.97 -4.72
CA LYS A 81 -8.77 -33.04 -6.13
C LYS A 81 -9.39 -31.89 -6.92
N PRO A 82 -8.78 -31.47 -8.04
CA PRO A 82 -9.31 -30.37 -8.86
C PRO A 82 -10.76 -30.51 -9.29
N GLU A 83 -11.27 -31.73 -9.44
CA GLU A 83 -12.63 -32.05 -9.92
C GLU A 83 -13.67 -32.02 -8.80
N THR A 84 -13.23 -31.88 -7.55
CA THR A 84 -14.13 -31.91 -6.39
C THR A 84 -14.97 -30.64 -6.35
N SER A 85 -16.26 -30.83 -6.58
CA SER A 85 -17.23 -29.75 -6.52
C SER A 85 -17.68 -29.50 -5.08
N VAL A 86 -17.67 -28.23 -4.68
CA VAL A 86 -18.09 -27.79 -3.34
C VAL A 86 -19.03 -26.60 -3.45
N THR A 87 -19.91 -26.41 -2.47
CA THR A 87 -20.77 -25.23 -2.44
C THR A 87 -19.94 -23.98 -2.12
N VAL A 88 -20.29 -22.85 -2.74
CA VAL A 88 -19.62 -21.56 -2.48
C VAL A 88 -19.69 -21.21 -0.99
N LYS A 89 -20.83 -21.46 -0.33
CA LYS A 89 -20.99 -21.26 1.11
C LYS A 89 -19.96 -22.06 1.91
N SER A 90 -19.84 -23.37 1.66
CA SER A 90 -18.88 -24.21 2.39
C SER A 90 -17.43 -23.80 2.14
N LEU A 91 -17.10 -23.32 0.94
CA LEU A 91 -15.78 -22.76 0.64
C LEU A 91 -15.50 -21.48 1.45
N LEU A 92 -16.44 -20.55 1.48
CA LEU A 92 -16.30 -19.29 2.21
C LEU A 92 -16.22 -19.52 3.72
N ASP A 93 -17.04 -20.41 4.27
CA ASP A 93 -17.00 -20.81 5.68
C ASP A 93 -15.63 -21.39 6.05
N SER A 94 -15.08 -22.28 5.21
CA SER A 94 -13.72 -22.83 5.42
C SER A 94 -12.61 -21.78 5.29
N LEU A 95 -12.75 -20.80 4.39
CA LEU A 95 -11.80 -19.70 4.26
C LEU A 95 -11.83 -18.77 5.48
N ALA A 96 -13.01 -18.55 6.07
CA ALA A 96 -13.17 -17.70 7.25
C ALA A 96 -12.42 -18.23 8.47
N THR A 97 -12.29 -19.55 8.60
CA THR A 97 -11.66 -20.21 9.76
C THR A 97 -10.30 -20.83 9.44
N LEU A 98 -9.70 -20.47 8.30
CA LEU A 98 -8.49 -21.15 7.82
C LEU A 98 -7.28 -20.85 8.72
N PRO A 99 -6.56 -21.87 9.21
CA PRO A 99 -5.37 -21.65 10.03
C PRO A 99 -4.27 -20.87 9.30
N ALA A 100 -3.64 -19.93 10.01
CA ALA A 100 -2.59 -19.02 9.51
C ALA A 100 -2.97 -18.23 8.25
N GLN A 101 -4.25 -17.85 8.17
CA GLN A 101 -4.79 -16.92 7.20
C GLN A 101 -3.92 -15.67 7.01
N ASN A 102 -3.41 -15.05 8.08
CA ASN A 102 -2.58 -13.84 7.98
C ASN A 102 -1.33 -14.06 7.11
N LYS A 103 -0.65 -15.20 7.31
CA LYS A 103 0.56 -15.50 6.52
C LYS A 103 0.22 -15.86 5.06
N ALA A 104 -0.94 -16.48 4.84
CA ALA A 104 -1.47 -16.70 3.49
C ALA A 104 -1.72 -15.37 2.77
N GLN A 105 -2.39 -14.45 3.46
CA GLN A 105 -2.73 -13.14 2.92
C GLN A 105 -1.50 -12.34 2.51
N GLU A 106 -0.44 -12.32 3.34
CA GLU A 106 0.82 -11.65 3.01
C GLU A 106 1.39 -12.14 1.67
N VAL A 107 1.49 -13.45 1.50
CA VAL A 107 2.10 -14.07 0.30
C VAL A 107 1.21 -13.89 -0.93
N LEU A 108 -0.11 -13.91 -0.76
CA LEU A 108 -1.04 -13.79 -1.88
C LEU A 108 -1.15 -12.38 -2.46
N LEU A 109 -0.58 -11.35 -1.82
CA LEU A 109 -0.42 -10.04 -2.44
C LEU A 109 0.34 -10.13 -3.77
N ASP A 110 1.37 -10.97 -3.83
CA ASP A 110 2.21 -11.13 -5.02
C ASP A 110 1.41 -11.64 -6.24
N VAL A 111 0.28 -12.33 -6.02
CA VAL A 111 -0.60 -12.76 -7.10
C VAL A 111 -1.21 -11.55 -7.82
N VAL A 112 -1.55 -10.47 -7.10
CA VAL A 112 -2.11 -9.24 -7.65
C VAL A 112 -1.03 -8.35 -8.28
N LEU A 113 0.18 -8.39 -7.74
CA LEU A 113 1.33 -7.61 -8.23
C LEU A 113 2.03 -8.23 -9.46
N ASP A 114 1.64 -9.44 -9.84
CA ASP A 114 2.16 -10.15 -11.01
C ASP A 114 2.07 -9.30 -12.29
N GLU A 115 3.20 -9.15 -12.98
CA GLU A 115 3.33 -8.40 -14.24
C GLU A 115 2.39 -8.91 -15.35
N ALA A 116 1.95 -10.17 -15.29
CA ALA A 116 0.95 -10.68 -16.22
C ALA A 116 -0.45 -10.04 -16.03
N LYS A 117 -0.65 -9.31 -14.93
CA LYS A 117 -1.94 -8.73 -14.47
C LYS A 117 -1.87 -7.20 -14.31
N ILE A 118 -1.15 -6.53 -15.22
CA ILE A 118 -1.00 -5.06 -15.28
C ILE A 118 -2.35 -4.34 -15.09
N GLY A 119 -2.35 -3.31 -14.25
CA GLY A 119 -3.51 -2.44 -13.99
C GLY A 119 -4.48 -2.97 -12.93
N VAL A 120 -4.38 -4.24 -12.50
CA VAL A 120 -5.20 -4.74 -11.39
C VAL A 120 -4.79 -4.08 -10.08
N ALA A 121 -3.48 -4.02 -9.80
CA ALA A 121 -2.95 -3.40 -8.59
C ALA A 121 -3.26 -1.89 -8.50
N SER A 122 -3.30 -1.15 -9.61
CA SER A 122 -3.66 0.28 -9.58
C SER A 122 -5.13 0.50 -9.20
N MET A 123 -6.02 -0.41 -9.62
CA MET A 123 -7.44 -0.31 -9.32
C MET A 123 -7.77 -0.83 -7.92
N LEU A 124 -7.35 -2.05 -7.61
CA LEU A 124 -7.71 -2.76 -6.38
C LEU A 124 -6.72 -2.55 -5.24
N GLY A 125 -5.57 -1.92 -5.48
CA GLY A 125 -4.51 -1.77 -4.49
C GLY A 125 -4.06 -3.12 -3.95
N SER A 126 -3.92 -3.20 -2.64
CA SER A 126 -3.58 -4.41 -1.90
C SER A 126 -4.81 -5.14 -1.34
N ARG A 127 -6.03 -4.64 -1.59
CA ARG A 127 -7.27 -5.11 -0.93
C ARG A 127 -7.56 -6.60 -1.08
N VAL A 128 -7.09 -7.22 -2.16
CA VAL A 128 -7.46 -8.58 -2.54
C VAL A 128 -6.26 -9.51 -2.37
N ARG A 129 -6.43 -10.58 -1.58
CA ARG A 129 -5.42 -11.60 -1.25
C ARG A 129 -5.89 -12.98 -1.70
N VAL A 130 -5.71 -13.28 -2.98
CA VAL A 130 -6.44 -14.40 -3.62
C VAL A 130 -5.57 -15.34 -4.41
N LYS A 131 -6.06 -16.57 -4.51
CA LYS A 131 -5.65 -17.54 -5.52
C LYS A 131 -6.59 -17.48 -6.71
N THR A 132 -6.00 -17.51 -7.90
CA THR A 132 -6.73 -17.53 -9.17
C THR A 132 -6.92 -18.95 -9.67
N TRP A 133 -8.03 -19.21 -10.34
CA TRP A 133 -8.32 -20.51 -10.96
C TRP A 133 -8.90 -20.32 -12.37
N SER A 134 -8.59 -21.25 -13.26
CA SER A 134 -9.19 -21.34 -14.60
C SER A 134 -9.53 -22.81 -14.85
N TRP A 135 -10.69 -23.05 -15.43
CA TRP A 135 -11.24 -24.38 -15.74
C TRP A 135 -12.00 -24.32 -17.07
N PHE A 136 -12.38 -25.48 -17.59
CA PHE A 136 -13.35 -25.55 -18.69
C PHE A 136 -14.77 -25.58 -18.10
N ALA A 137 -15.72 -24.87 -18.69
CA ALA A 137 -17.11 -24.96 -18.28
C ALA A 137 -17.66 -26.32 -18.75
N ASP A 138 -18.10 -27.15 -17.81
CA ASP A 138 -18.71 -28.45 -18.06
C ASP A 138 -17.84 -29.37 -18.96
N ASP A 139 -18.47 -30.32 -19.63
CA ASP A 139 -17.89 -31.23 -20.63
C ASP A 139 -17.45 -30.51 -21.93
N LYS A 140 -17.65 -29.19 -22.02
CA LYS A 140 -17.33 -28.38 -23.20
C LYS A 140 -15.92 -27.82 -23.09
N GLN A 141 -14.97 -28.58 -23.64
CA GLN A 141 -13.54 -28.25 -23.72
C GLN A 141 -13.20 -26.94 -24.45
N GLU A 142 -14.18 -26.17 -24.92
CA GLU A 142 -13.94 -24.88 -25.59
C GLU A 142 -14.32 -23.68 -24.71
N ILE A 143 -15.21 -23.85 -23.74
CA ILE A 143 -15.68 -22.75 -22.89
C ILE A 143 -14.79 -22.66 -21.66
N ARG A 144 -14.23 -21.49 -21.38
CA ARG A 144 -13.43 -21.25 -20.18
C ARG A 144 -14.28 -20.61 -19.09
N GLN A 145 -14.11 -21.07 -17.87
CA GLN A 145 -14.54 -20.39 -16.65
C GLN A 145 -13.33 -20.11 -15.77
N GLY A 146 -13.33 -18.96 -15.14
CA GLY A 146 -12.21 -18.54 -14.32
C GLY A 146 -12.69 -17.71 -13.16
N GLY A 147 -11.77 -17.46 -12.25
CA GLY A 147 -12.12 -16.75 -11.04
C GLY A 147 -10.99 -16.72 -10.05
N PHE A 148 -11.35 -16.38 -8.82
CA PHE A 148 -10.42 -16.35 -7.71
C PHE A 148 -11.16 -16.52 -6.38
N ALA A 149 -10.43 -16.97 -5.37
CA ALA A 149 -10.90 -16.98 -4.00
C ALA A 149 -9.76 -16.79 -3.01
N GLY A 150 -10.11 -16.28 -1.83
CA GLY A 150 -9.18 -15.87 -0.79
C GLY A 150 -9.85 -14.85 0.11
N TRP A 151 -9.17 -13.75 0.41
CA TRP A 151 -9.64 -12.78 1.39
C TRP A 151 -9.48 -11.34 0.95
N LEU A 152 -10.24 -10.47 1.60
CA LEU A 152 -9.93 -9.05 1.72
C LEU A 152 -8.83 -8.84 2.78
N THR A 153 -8.27 -7.63 2.85
CA THR A 153 -7.22 -7.27 3.82
C THR A 153 -7.67 -7.31 5.28
N ASP A 154 -8.98 -7.33 5.58
CA ASP A 154 -9.53 -7.57 6.92
C ASP A 154 -9.82 -9.04 7.23
N GLY A 155 -9.53 -9.94 6.28
CA GLY A 155 -9.83 -11.36 6.43
C GLY A 155 -11.24 -11.80 6.03
N THR A 156 -12.07 -10.90 5.50
CA THR A 156 -13.36 -11.28 4.91
C THR A 156 -13.14 -12.24 3.74
N PRO A 157 -13.69 -13.47 3.74
CA PRO A 157 -13.53 -14.40 2.65
C PRO A 157 -14.29 -13.94 1.41
N LEU A 158 -13.74 -14.22 0.22
CA LEU A 158 -14.37 -13.87 -1.04
C LEU A 158 -14.16 -14.97 -2.09
N TRP A 159 -15.15 -15.11 -2.96
CA TRP A 159 -15.11 -15.99 -4.12
C TRP A 159 -15.76 -15.30 -5.32
N VAL A 160 -15.10 -15.39 -6.48
CA VAL A 160 -15.56 -14.80 -7.73
C VAL A 160 -15.40 -15.83 -8.84
N THR A 161 -16.39 -15.88 -9.72
CA THR A 161 -16.33 -16.62 -10.99
C THR A 161 -16.81 -15.73 -12.14
N GLY A 162 -16.38 -16.06 -13.36
CA GLY A 162 -16.88 -15.46 -14.58
C GLY A 162 -16.41 -16.21 -15.82
N SER A 163 -16.95 -15.83 -16.97
CA SER A 163 -16.55 -16.36 -18.27
C SER A 163 -15.10 -15.98 -18.60
N GLY A 164 -14.34 -16.91 -19.17
CA GLY A 164 -12.94 -16.72 -19.57
C GLY A 164 -11.95 -17.29 -18.57
N THR A 165 -10.70 -16.84 -18.63
CA THR A 165 -9.66 -17.25 -17.67
C THR A 165 -9.70 -16.36 -16.42
N SER A 166 -9.08 -16.79 -15.32
CA SER A 166 -8.90 -15.94 -14.13
C SER A 166 -8.27 -14.58 -14.43
N LYS A 167 -7.30 -14.52 -15.36
CA LYS A 167 -6.70 -13.26 -15.82
C LYS A 167 -7.76 -12.35 -16.43
N THR A 168 -8.58 -12.89 -17.34
CA THR A 168 -9.67 -12.15 -17.98
C THR A 168 -10.67 -11.63 -16.96
N VAL A 169 -11.11 -12.49 -16.03
CA VAL A 169 -12.08 -12.11 -14.99
C VAL A 169 -11.52 -11.02 -14.10
N LEU A 170 -10.30 -11.19 -13.58
CA LEU A 170 -9.70 -10.21 -12.66
C LEU A 170 -9.47 -8.85 -13.35
N THR A 171 -8.94 -8.82 -14.56
CA THR A 171 -8.70 -7.56 -15.29
C THR A 171 -10.01 -6.90 -15.72
N ARG A 172 -10.98 -7.66 -16.25
CA ARG A 172 -12.26 -7.11 -16.74
C ARG A 172 -13.10 -6.53 -15.60
N TYR A 173 -13.12 -7.19 -14.45
CA TYR A 173 -13.98 -6.81 -13.34
C TYR A 173 -13.28 -5.95 -12.27
N ALA A 174 -11.98 -5.64 -12.40
CA ALA A 174 -11.24 -4.83 -11.41
C ALA A 174 -11.95 -3.51 -11.04
N THR A 175 -12.48 -2.77 -12.03
CA THR A 175 -13.23 -1.53 -11.78
C THR A 175 -14.52 -1.77 -11.00
N VAL A 176 -15.27 -2.83 -11.34
CA VAL A 176 -16.52 -3.18 -10.65
C VAL A 176 -16.21 -3.62 -9.22
N LEU A 177 -15.23 -4.51 -9.07
CA LEU A 177 -14.75 -4.99 -7.78
C LEU A 177 -14.29 -3.84 -6.88
N ASN A 178 -13.61 -2.84 -7.42
CA ASN A 178 -13.22 -1.67 -6.62
C ASN A 178 -14.42 -0.94 -6.00
N ARG A 179 -15.58 -0.94 -6.69
CA ARG A 179 -16.82 -0.30 -6.22
C ARG A 179 -17.63 -1.18 -5.27
N VAL A 180 -17.70 -2.49 -5.53
CA VAL A 180 -18.60 -3.40 -4.79
C VAL A 180 -17.94 -4.05 -3.58
N LEU A 181 -16.62 -4.23 -3.61
CA LEU A 181 -15.93 -4.76 -2.45
C LEU A 181 -15.95 -3.70 -1.34
N PRO A 182 -16.18 -4.08 -0.08
CA PRO A 182 -16.10 -3.16 1.04
C PRO A 182 -14.67 -2.65 1.20
N VAL A 183 -14.53 -1.36 1.52
CA VAL A 183 -13.26 -0.84 2.04
C VAL A 183 -13.22 -1.24 3.51
N PRO A 184 -12.22 -2.02 3.96
CA PRO A 184 -12.11 -2.42 5.35
C PRO A 184 -12.21 -1.22 6.28
N THR A 185 -13.10 -1.27 7.26
CA THR A 185 -13.20 -0.19 8.26
C THR A 185 -12.04 -0.23 9.24
N GLN A 186 -11.42 -1.40 9.42
CA GLN A 186 -10.21 -1.61 10.20
C GLN A 186 -9.31 -2.59 9.48
N VAL A 187 -8.06 -2.22 9.27
CA VAL A 187 -7.00 -3.18 8.96
C VAL A 187 -6.18 -3.27 10.23
N ALA A 188 -6.45 -4.29 11.05
CA ALA A 188 -5.60 -4.55 12.20
C ALA A 188 -4.25 -5.05 11.68
N SER A 189 -3.27 -4.16 11.61
CA SER A 189 -1.90 -4.59 11.33
C SER A 189 -1.35 -5.40 12.51
N GLY A 190 -1.91 -5.19 13.71
CA GLY A 190 -1.39 -5.69 14.99
C GLY A 190 -0.04 -5.07 15.33
N GLN A 191 0.45 -4.12 14.53
CA GLN A 191 1.74 -3.47 14.69
C GLN A 191 1.56 -2.12 15.37
N CYS A 192 2.17 -2.02 16.54
CA CYS A 192 2.23 -0.82 17.34
C CYS A 192 3.21 0.20 16.73
N VAL A 193 2.78 1.45 16.62
CA VAL A 193 3.64 2.59 16.28
C VAL A 193 3.51 3.67 17.36
N GLU A 194 4.63 3.98 17.99
CA GLU A 194 4.74 5.02 19.00
C GLU A 194 5.38 6.26 18.38
N VAL A 195 4.64 7.36 18.38
CA VAL A 195 5.04 8.61 17.75
C VAL A 195 5.38 9.64 18.81
N GLU A 196 6.63 10.11 18.82
CA GLU A 196 7.00 11.29 19.60
C GLU A 196 6.53 12.56 18.88
N LEU A 197 5.34 13.05 19.23
CA LEU A 197 4.74 14.22 18.60
C LEU A 197 5.55 15.48 18.89
N PHE A 198 5.78 16.28 17.85
CA PHE A 198 6.53 17.54 17.94
C PHE A 198 7.95 17.38 18.51
N ALA A 199 8.65 16.26 18.25
CA ALA A 199 9.94 15.94 18.86
C ALA A 199 11.02 17.05 18.79
N ARG A 200 10.96 17.92 17.77
CA ARG A 200 11.89 19.06 17.60
C ARG A 200 11.44 20.37 18.25
N TYR A 201 10.21 20.45 18.76
CA TYR A 201 9.60 21.67 19.26
C TYR A 201 9.28 21.55 20.75
N PRO A 202 10.08 22.17 21.64
CA PRO A 202 9.83 22.10 23.07
C PRO A 202 8.44 22.61 23.47
N LEU A 203 7.73 21.82 24.26
CA LEU A 203 6.39 22.14 24.74
C LEU A 203 6.47 23.01 25.99
N LYS A 204 5.71 24.12 26.02
CA LYS A 204 5.60 25.02 27.18
C LYS A 204 4.44 24.61 28.08
N LYS A 205 3.26 24.39 27.49
CA LYS A 205 2.06 23.94 28.20
C LYS A 205 1.04 23.36 27.22
N ILE A 206 0.13 22.56 27.75
CA ILE A 206 -1.04 22.06 27.02
C ILE A 206 -2.28 22.47 27.82
N THR A 207 -3.29 23.00 27.15
CA THR A 207 -4.59 23.33 27.76
C THR A 207 -5.70 22.63 27.00
N ALA A 208 -6.82 22.33 27.65
CA ALA A 208 -8.04 22.01 26.91
C ALA A 208 -8.45 23.24 26.08
N GLU A 209 -9.02 23.06 24.88
CA GLU A 209 -9.24 24.16 23.92
C GLU A 209 -10.05 25.34 24.49
N LYS A 210 -11.02 25.04 25.37
CA LYS A 210 -11.89 26.02 26.04
C LYS A 210 -11.42 26.42 27.45
N SER A 211 -10.24 25.96 27.86
CA SER A 211 -9.70 26.21 29.20
C SER A 211 -8.36 26.96 29.13
N THR A 212 -8.10 27.77 30.15
CA THR A 212 -6.80 28.42 30.36
C THR A 212 -5.86 27.61 31.26
N THR A 213 -6.40 26.60 31.96
CA THR A 213 -5.67 25.76 32.90
C THR A 213 -4.84 24.71 32.17
N ALA A 214 -3.59 24.53 32.62
CA ALA A 214 -2.70 23.51 32.08
C ALA A 214 -3.17 22.11 32.46
N VAL A 215 -3.16 21.20 31.48
CA VAL A 215 -3.49 19.79 31.66
C VAL A 215 -2.31 19.10 32.34
N LYS A 216 -2.59 18.24 33.32
CA LYS A 216 -1.58 17.41 33.99
C LYS A 216 -1.12 16.27 33.06
N PRO A 217 0.10 15.74 33.22
CA PRO A 217 0.53 14.54 32.52
C PRO A 217 -0.46 13.38 32.69
N GLY A 218 -0.71 12.65 31.61
CA GLY A 218 -1.72 11.60 31.52
C GLY A 218 -2.30 11.45 30.11
N VAL A 219 -3.23 10.49 29.97
CA VAL A 219 -3.95 10.22 28.72
C VAL A 219 -4.85 11.40 28.38
N LEU A 220 -4.84 11.79 27.11
CA LEU A 220 -5.62 12.91 26.58
C LEU A 220 -6.83 12.38 25.81
N ASN A 221 -8.00 12.94 26.08
CA ASN A 221 -9.24 12.64 25.37
C ASN A 221 -10.09 13.92 25.25
N GLY A 222 -10.16 14.45 24.03
CA GLY A 222 -10.81 15.71 23.70
C GLY A 222 -9.97 16.62 22.81
N ARG A 223 -10.30 17.91 22.83
CA ARG A 223 -9.63 18.95 22.01
C ARG A 223 -8.67 19.76 22.86
N TYR A 224 -7.43 19.85 22.42
CA TYR A 224 -6.33 20.47 23.17
C TYR A 224 -5.60 21.52 22.35
N ARG A 225 -5.01 22.49 23.05
CA ARG A 225 -4.11 23.49 22.51
C ARG A 225 -2.72 23.28 23.09
N VAL A 226 -1.77 22.93 22.23
CA VAL A 226 -0.35 22.87 22.57
C VAL A 226 0.25 24.25 22.38
N THR A 227 0.93 24.76 23.40
CA THR A 227 1.73 25.98 23.31
C THR A 227 3.20 25.61 23.37
N PHE A 228 3.97 26.04 22.37
CA PHE A 228 5.41 25.82 22.30
C PHE A 228 6.18 26.91 23.05
N THR A 229 7.44 26.65 23.37
CA THR A 229 8.30 27.64 24.06
C THR A 229 8.50 28.93 23.26
N ASN A 230 8.43 28.86 21.93
CA ASN A 230 8.49 30.02 21.04
C ASN A 230 7.18 30.85 20.96
N GLY A 231 6.14 30.48 21.72
CA GLY A 231 4.85 31.18 21.75
C GLY A 231 3.85 30.75 20.68
N ASN A 232 4.26 29.95 19.70
CA ASN A 232 3.33 29.37 18.73
C ASN A 232 2.41 28.36 19.41
N HIS A 233 1.25 28.12 18.80
CA HIS A 233 0.31 27.14 19.28
C HIS A 233 -0.33 26.35 18.13
N ILE A 234 -0.69 25.10 18.41
CA ILE A 234 -1.42 24.22 17.51
C ILE A 234 -2.55 23.58 18.31
N THR A 235 -3.71 23.41 17.67
CA THR A 235 -4.81 22.62 18.22
C THR A 235 -4.80 21.21 17.65
N PHE A 236 -5.17 20.23 18.47
CA PHE A 236 -5.33 18.85 18.03
C PHE A 236 -6.46 18.18 18.81
N VAL A 237 -6.92 17.05 18.28
CA VAL A 237 -7.91 16.18 18.93
C VAL A 237 -7.21 14.88 19.32
N SER A 238 -7.53 14.33 20.48
CA SER A 238 -7.16 12.97 20.85
C SER A 238 -8.41 12.22 21.33
N HIS A 239 -8.49 10.93 21.03
CA HIS A 239 -9.53 10.00 21.45
C HIS A 239 -9.00 9.00 22.49
N GLY A 240 -7.92 9.32 23.20
CA GLY A 240 -7.28 8.44 24.19
C GLY A 240 -5.97 7.81 23.72
N GLU A 241 -5.59 8.01 22.45
CA GLU A 241 -4.36 7.47 21.88
C GLU A 241 -3.11 8.30 22.19
N THR A 242 -3.27 9.54 22.68
CA THR A 242 -2.17 10.46 22.98
C THR A 242 -2.01 10.62 24.48
N THR A 243 -0.77 10.51 24.96
CA THR A 243 -0.39 10.73 26.36
C THR A 243 0.54 11.93 26.47
N LEU A 244 0.24 12.82 27.44
CA LEU A 244 1.16 13.86 27.88
C LEU A 244 2.08 13.28 28.94
N LEU A 245 3.38 13.29 28.67
CA LEU A 245 4.42 12.83 29.59
C LEU A 245 5.22 14.01 30.13
N SER A 246 5.83 13.81 31.30
CA SER A 246 6.81 14.73 31.88
C SER A 246 8.09 13.98 32.15
N GLU A 247 9.10 14.20 31.31
CA GLU A 247 10.42 13.58 31.45
C GLU A 247 11.46 14.63 31.84
N LYS A 248 12.12 14.44 32.98
CA LYS A 248 13.17 15.36 33.47
C LYS A 248 12.70 16.83 33.49
N GLY A 249 11.44 17.05 33.87
CA GLY A 249 10.81 18.38 33.91
C GLY A 249 10.41 18.96 32.54
N LYS A 250 10.54 18.21 31.44
CA LYS A 250 10.11 18.62 30.10
C LYS A 250 8.86 17.87 29.69
N LEU A 251 7.89 18.60 29.16
CA LEU A 251 6.67 18.01 28.61
C LEU A 251 6.95 17.37 27.25
N LYS A 252 6.43 16.16 27.05
CA LYS A 252 6.43 15.42 25.79
C LYS A 252 5.02 14.95 25.45
N LEU A 253 4.71 14.88 24.16
CA LEU A 253 3.48 14.25 23.68
C LEU A 253 3.86 12.99 22.92
N GLN A 254 3.18 11.91 23.26
CA GLN A 254 3.42 10.62 22.64
C GLN A 254 2.08 10.01 22.22
N SER A 255 2.00 9.52 20.99
CA SER A 255 0.80 8.84 20.49
C SER A 255 1.11 7.37 20.24
N HIS A 256 0.23 6.50 20.73
CA HIS A 256 0.30 5.06 20.50
C HIS A 256 -0.75 4.68 19.45
N LEU A 257 -0.31 4.38 18.23
CA LEU A 257 -1.14 4.19 17.04
C LEU A 257 -1.02 2.77 16.50
N ASP A 258 -2.07 2.28 15.84
CA ASP A 258 -1.88 1.21 14.85
C ASP A 258 -1.12 1.75 13.63
N ARG A 259 -0.33 0.91 12.98
CA ARG A 259 0.46 1.29 11.79
C ARG A 259 -0.37 1.98 10.72
N GLU A 260 -1.57 1.53 10.43
CA GLU A 260 -2.41 2.08 9.36
C GLU A 260 -2.93 3.48 9.76
N GLU A 261 -3.28 3.69 11.04
CA GLU A 261 -3.59 5.03 11.57
C GLU A 261 -2.39 5.98 11.49
N TYR A 262 -1.18 5.50 11.78
CA TYR A 262 0.05 6.28 11.57
C TYR A 262 0.19 6.73 10.12
N VAL A 263 0.05 5.80 9.16
CA VAL A 263 0.21 6.10 7.74
C VAL A 263 -0.82 7.12 7.26
N ALA A 264 -2.09 6.95 7.66
CA ALA A 264 -3.16 7.88 7.32
C ALA A 264 -2.89 9.30 7.88
N ARG A 265 -2.42 9.41 9.13
CA ARG A 265 -2.07 10.70 9.75
C ARG A 265 -0.87 11.37 9.09
N VAL A 266 0.07 10.61 8.57
CA VAL A 266 1.18 11.15 7.78
C VAL A 266 0.68 11.61 6.41
N LEU A 267 -0.16 10.82 5.74
CA LEU A 267 -0.72 11.17 4.44
C LEU A 267 -1.44 12.51 4.51
N ASP A 268 -2.30 12.72 5.52
CA ASP A 268 -3.00 14.00 5.75
C ASP A 268 -2.07 15.19 5.96
N ARG A 269 -0.84 14.97 6.44
CA ARG A 269 0.14 16.03 6.67
C ARG A 269 1.05 16.31 5.49
N GLU A 270 1.36 15.28 4.70
CA GLU A 270 2.35 15.36 3.63
C GLU A 270 1.72 15.49 2.24
N ALA A 271 0.45 15.08 2.07
CA ALA A 271 -0.24 15.15 0.79
C ALA A 271 -1.77 15.33 0.95
N LYS A 272 -2.47 15.42 -0.19
CA LYS A 272 -3.93 15.34 -0.25
C LYS A 272 -4.33 13.94 -0.71
N SER A 273 -5.53 13.50 -0.33
CA SER A 273 -6.18 12.28 -0.83
C SER A 273 -6.61 12.34 -2.30
N THR A 274 -6.19 13.37 -3.05
CA THR A 274 -6.58 13.60 -4.44
C THR A 274 -5.36 14.07 -5.25
N PRO A 275 -5.03 13.41 -6.38
CA PRO A 275 -5.72 12.25 -6.96
C PRO A 275 -5.46 10.95 -6.16
N PRO A 276 -6.40 9.98 -6.16
CA PRO A 276 -6.34 8.80 -5.29
C PRO A 276 -5.14 7.90 -5.61
N GLU A 277 -4.72 7.78 -6.87
CA GLU A 277 -3.56 6.97 -7.26
C GLU A 277 -2.25 7.55 -6.69
N ALA A 278 -2.15 8.87 -6.58
CA ALA A 278 -0.98 9.52 -5.98
C ALA A 278 -0.99 9.35 -4.45
N ALA A 279 -2.17 9.45 -3.82
CA ALA A 279 -2.32 9.22 -2.39
C ALA A 279 -1.97 7.78 -2.01
N LYS A 280 -2.50 6.80 -2.76
CA LYS A 280 -2.13 5.38 -2.71
C LYS A 280 -0.63 5.16 -2.77
N ALA A 281 0.04 5.65 -3.81
CA ALA A 281 1.49 5.55 -3.94
C ALA A 281 2.25 6.18 -2.75
N MET A 282 1.75 7.31 -2.23
CA MET A 282 2.32 7.96 -1.05
C MET A 282 2.20 7.09 0.20
N THR A 283 1.08 6.38 0.41
CA THR A 283 0.92 5.47 1.57
C THR A 283 1.96 4.35 1.56
N VAL A 284 2.29 3.80 0.38
CA VAL A 284 3.36 2.80 0.22
C VAL A 284 4.72 3.40 0.59
N ALA A 285 5.01 4.62 0.15
CA ALA A 285 6.25 5.32 0.50
C ALA A 285 6.34 5.59 2.01
N ILE A 286 5.23 5.98 2.65
CA ILE A 286 5.14 6.22 4.10
C ILE A 286 5.42 4.93 4.88
N ARG A 287 4.78 3.81 4.53
CA ARG A 287 5.03 2.50 5.16
C ARG A 287 6.48 2.07 5.02
N THR A 288 7.05 2.27 3.83
CA THR A 288 8.46 1.98 3.54
C THR A 288 9.37 2.81 4.44
N PHE A 289 9.08 4.11 4.57
CA PHE A 289 9.85 5.01 5.43
C PHE A 289 9.81 4.56 6.90
N LEU A 290 8.62 4.26 7.42
CA LEU A 290 8.45 3.77 8.80
C LEU A 290 9.29 2.51 9.04
N GLN A 291 9.19 1.51 8.16
CA GLN A 291 9.94 0.26 8.27
C GLN A 291 11.46 0.47 8.27
N GLN A 292 11.96 1.45 7.51
CA GLN A 292 13.40 1.71 7.35
C GLN A 292 13.99 2.62 8.44
N ASN A 293 13.17 3.49 9.05
CA ASN A 293 13.67 4.59 9.88
C ASN A 293 13.19 4.55 11.34
N ALA A 294 12.15 3.77 11.66
CA ALA A 294 11.73 3.61 13.05
C ALA A 294 12.71 2.73 13.83
N ASN A 295 12.89 3.05 15.12
CA ASN A 295 13.54 2.12 16.04
C ASN A 295 12.55 1.03 16.45
N ARG A 296 13.06 -0.11 16.92
CA ARG A 296 12.24 -1.15 17.54
C ARG A 296 12.45 -1.12 19.05
N GLU A 297 11.38 -0.88 19.78
CA GLU A 297 11.36 -0.96 21.25
C GLU A 297 10.29 -1.99 21.64
N GLY A 298 10.76 -3.18 22.07
CA GLY A 298 9.88 -4.33 22.23
C GLY A 298 9.15 -4.69 20.94
N ASP A 299 7.82 -4.76 21.00
CA ASP A 299 6.94 -5.05 19.87
C ASP A 299 6.46 -3.79 19.13
N CYS A 300 6.87 -2.60 19.56
CA CYS A 300 6.49 -1.31 18.99
C CYS A 300 7.59 -0.70 18.11
N LEU A 301 7.15 0.00 17.06
CA LEU A 301 8.02 0.86 16.24
C LEU A 301 7.99 2.28 16.82
N THR A 302 9.14 2.85 17.18
CA THR A 302 9.22 4.21 17.71
C THR A 302 9.78 5.17 16.66
N ILE A 303 9.09 6.30 16.46
CA ILE A 303 9.48 7.29 15.43
C ILE A 303 9.15 8.73 15.86
N PRO A 304 10.05 9.71 15.66
CA PRO A 304 9.75 11.10 15.96
C PRO A 304 8.95 11.79 14.86
N ASP A 305 7.91 12.55 15.23
CA ASP A 305 7.28 13.54 14.36
C ASP A 305 8.24 14.72 14.15
N SER A 306 8.71 14.88 12.91
CA SER A 306 9.77 15.84 12.61
C SER A 306 9.59 16.47 11.23
N SER A 307 9.62 17.80 11.20
CA SER A 307 9.63 18.58 9.95
C SER A 307 10.89 18.41 9.09
N ALA A 308 11.92 17.71 9.60
CA ALA A 308 13.12 17.38 8.84
C ALA A 308 13.00 16.05 8.08
N THR A 309 12.07 15.18 8.47
CA THR A 309 11.88 13.86 7.88
C THR A 309 10.44 13.71 7.41
N GLN A 310 9.56 13.27 8.30
CA GLN A 310 8.16 12.99 8.04
C GLN A 310 7.32 13.54 9.18
N ARG A 311 6.27 14.29 8.83
CA ARG A 311 5.37 14.90 9.80
C ARG A 311 4.17 14.01 10.01
N VAL A 312 3.79 13.84 11.27
CA VAL A 312 2.62 13.06 11.66
C VAL A 312 1.55 14.01 12.18
N SER A 313 0.28 13.81 11.78
CA SER A 313 -0.81 14.57 12.38
C SER A 313 -0.94 14.21 13.87
N ALA A 314 -1.07 15.22 14.73
CA ALA A 314 -1.42 14.99 16.13
C ALA A 314 -2.91 14.60 16.30
N SER A 315 -3.77 14.98 15.34
CA SER A 315 -5.18 14.59 15.34
C SER A 315 -5.40 13.27 14.59
N PRO A 316 -6.48 12.54 14.89
CA PRO A 316 -6.97 11.43 14.06
C PRO A 316 -7.03 11.77 12.58
N ALA A 317 -6.78 10.74 11.76
CA ALA A 317 -6.80 10.90 10.31
C ALA A 317 -8.19 11.28 9.80
N THR A 318 -8.22 12.05 8.70
CA THR A 318 -9.43 12.35 7.96
C THR A 318 -9.92 11.10 7.22
N THR A 319 -11.21 11.06 6.87
CA THR A 319 -11.80 9.94 6.11
C THR A 319 -11.10 9.70 4.78
N GLY A 320 -10.61 10.76 4.11
CA GLY A 320 -9.86 10.63 2.87
C GLY A 320 -8.53 9.91 3.07
N GLY A 321 -7.71 10.38 4.01
CA GLY A 321 -6.43 9.76 4.33
C GLY A 321 -6.57 8.32 4.83
N ALA A 322 -7.57 8.06 5.69
CA ALA A 322 -7.86 6.71 6.19
C ALA A 322 -8.26 5.76 5.06
N ASN A 323 -9.11 6.19 4.13
CA ASN A 323 -9.56 5.34 3.02
C ASN A 323 -8.41 4.99 2.07
N ASP A 324 -7.59 5.96 1.67
CA ASP A 324 -6.46 5.71 0.76
C ASP A 324 -5.43 4.77 1.38
N ASP A 325 -5.15 4.94 2.68
CA ASP A 325 -4.30 4.04 3.44
C ASP A 325 -4.84 2.60 3.42
N ARG A 326 -6.11 2.39 3.79
CA ARG A 326 -6.75 1.05 3.83
C ARG A 326 -6.73 0.31 2.50
N LEU A 327 -6.74 1.02 1.37
CA LEU A 327 -6.70 0.42 0.03
C LEU A 327 -5.36 -0.26 -0.28
N ASP A 328 -4.26 0.21 0.33
CA ASP A 328 -2.90 -0.28 0.10
C ASP A 328 -2.23 -0.89 1.34
N ALA A 329 -3.02 -1.22 2.35
CA ALA A 329 -2.56 -1.83 3.59
C ALA A 329 -1.58 -3.00 3.37
N GLY A 330 -0.46 -2.98 4.10
CA GLY A 330 0.61 -3.98 4.03
C GLY A 330 1.58 -3.85 2.85
N SER A 331 1.34 -2.96 1.87
CA SER A 331 2.26 -2.74 0.75
C SER A 331 3.47 -1.88 1.15
N HIS A 332 4.67 -2.27 0.71
CA HIS A 332 5.92 -1.55 0.94
C HIS A 332 6.86 -1.73 -0.26
N LEU A 333 7.79 -0.78 -0.46
CA LEU A 333 8.79 -0.87 -1.51
C LEU A 333 9.98 -1.70 -1.03
N CYS A 334 10.34 -2.72 -1.80
CA CYS A 334 11.53 -3.53 -1.59
C CYS A 334 12.56 -3.23 -2.69
N GLY A 335 13.72 -2.67 -2.32
CA GLY A 335 14.91 -2.67 -3.17
C GLY A 335 15.73 -3.93 -2.90
N ARG A 336 16.33 -4.55 -3.92
CA ARG A 336 17.47 -5.45 -3.67
C ARG A 336 18.51 -4.65 -2.90
N SER A 337 18.96 -5.15 -1.76
CA SER A 337 20.01 -4.55 -0.92
C SER A 337 21.33 -4.42 -1.67
N GLY A 338 21.42 -3.47 -2.59
CA GLY A 338 22.64 -2.75 -2.90
C GLY A 338 22.70 -1.59 -1.93
N SER A 339 23.70 -1.58 -1.07
CA SER A 339 24.02 -0.53 -0.09
C SER A 339 23.62 0.89 -0.55
N LEU A 340 22.50 1.40 -0.06
CA LEU A 340 22.30 2.83 0.03
C LEU A 340 23.15 3.30 1.21
N SER A 341 24.38 3.70 0.87
CA SER A 341 25.31 4.26 1.84
C SER A 341 24.67 5.46 2.53
N ARG A 342 24.91 5.53 3.83
CA ARG A 342 24.41 6.50 4.80
C ARG A 342 25.04 7.89 4.57
N GLN A 343 24.90 8.45 3.36
CA GLN A 343 25.42 9.77 2.96
C GLN A 343 24.52 10.44 1.91
N SER A 344 23.28 10.77 2.24
CA SER A 344 22.63 11.92 1.60
C SER A 344 21.70 12.63 2.60
N ARG A 345 22.32 13.46 3.43
CA ARG A 345 21.61 14.58 4.05
C ARG A 345 21.19 15.54 2.93
N TYR A 346 19.92 15.96 2.97
CA TYR A 346 19.34 17.11 2.26
C TYR A 346 19.19 17.02 0.72
N ARG A 347 17.93 16.89 0.25
CA ARG A 347 17.16 17.96 -0.44
C ARG A 347 15.73 17.50 -0.69
N ARG A 348 14.77 18.42 -0.45
CA ARG A 348 13.32 18.26 -0.69
C ARG A 348 12.93 18.11 -2.18
N ASP A 349 13.90 18.03 -3.08
CA ASP A 349 13.66 18.21 -4.51
C ASP A 349 13.56 16.90 -5.29
N ALA A 350 13.84 15.75 -4.67
CA ALA A 350 13.84 14.46 -5.37
C ALA A 350 12.45 13.85 -5.61
N PHE A 351 11.41 14.29 -4.88
CA PHE A 351 10.06 13.72 -4.99
C PHE A 351 9.10 14.54 -5.88
N LEU A 352 9.51 15.72 -6.37
CA LEU A 352 8.68 16.61 -7.21
C LEU A 352 8.88 16.42 -8.74
N ALA A 353 9.77 15.50 -9.16
CA ALA A 353 10.14 15.35 -10.56
C ALA A 353 9.14 14.55 -11.44
N ALA A 354 7.96 14.19 -10.94
CA ALA A 354 6.92 13.51 -11.74
C ALA A 354 5.97 14.46 -12.51
N SER A 355 6.26 15.76 -12.56
CA SER A 355 5.33 16.77 -13.13
C SER A 355 5.90 17.63 -14.26
N HIS A 356 7.14 17.39 -14.73
CA HIS A 356 7.74 18.21 -15.79
C HIS A 356 8.38 17.34 -16.88
N GLY A 357 7.83 17.42 -18.11
CA GLY A 357 8.40 16.83 -19.31
C GLY A 357 9.74 17.48 -19.75
N PRO A 358 10.44 16.89 -20.74
CA PRO A 358 11.89 16.77 -20.70
C PRO A 358 12.63 17.89 -21.46
N GLY A 359 13.84 18.20 -20.98
CA GLY A 359 14.90 18.87 -21.72
C GLY A 359 16.26 18.40 -21.18
N GLY A 360 17.09 17.81 -22.04
CA GLY A 360 18.36 17.12 -21.73
C GLY A 360 19.48 18.01 -21.18
N ALA A 361 20.71 17.56 -20.90
CA ALA A 361 21.49 16.33 -21.15
C ALA A 361 22.60 16.30 -20.06
N GLY A 362 23.45 15.30 -19.78
CA GLY A 362 23.75 13.91 -20.19
C GLY A 362 24.48 13.25 -18.99
N GLY A 363 24.96 12.01 -18.94
CA GLY A 363 25.01 10.89 -19.88
C GLY A 363 25.38 9.60 -19.12
N SER A 364 25.42 8.51 -19.89
CA SER A 364 25.92 7.16 -19.56
C SER A 364 24.92 6.08 -19.07
N VAL A 365 24.98 4.97 -19.81
CA VAL A 365 24.44 3.62 -19.63
C VAL A 365 23.00 3.35 -20.08
N THR A 366 22.96 2.90 -21.33
CA THR A 366 21.92 2.21 -22.10
C THR A 366 21.30 1.01 -21.36
N THR A 367 19.97 1.00 -21.20
CA THR A 367 19.16 -0.24 -21.20
C THR A 367 17.79 0.08 -21.80
N ARG A 368 17.40 -0.69 -22.82
CA ARG A 368 16.24 -0.46 -23.68
C ARG A 368 14.92 -0.60 -22.89
N TYR A 369 14.05 0.40 -22.97
CA TYR A 369 12.61 0.25 -22.72
C TYR A 369 11.82 0.65 -23.96
N SER A 370 11.01 -0.30 -24.45
CA SER A 370 10.07 -0.12 -25.55
C SER A 370 8.99 0.89 -25.16
N ARG A 371 8.82 1.93 -25.98
CA ARG A 371 7.82 2.99 -25.84
C ARG A 371 6.40 2.45 -26.11
N LEU A 372 5.49 2.64 -25.16
CA LEU A 372 4.05 2.74 -25.43
C LEU A 372 3.72 4.23 -25.62
N LEU A 373 3.35 4.60 -26.85
CA LEU A 373 2.80 5.90 -27.21
C LEU A 373 1.31 5.92 -26.85
N ILE A 374 0.86 6.91 -26.07
CA ILE A 374 -0.56 7.27 -25.93
C ILE A 374 -0.70 8.70 -26.48
N PRO A 375 -1.66 8.96 -27.41
CA PRO A 375 -1.84 10.26 -28.02
C PRO A 375 -2.49 11.26 -27.04
N THR A 376 -1.87 12.43 -26.93
CA THR A 376 -2.37 13.59 -26.17
C THR A 376 -3.36 14.40 -26.99
N THR A 377 -4.65 14.22 -26.77
CA THR A 377 -5.66 15.25 -27.07
C THR A 377 -6.86 15.08 -26.16
N ALA A 378 -7.03 16.03 -25.24
CA ALA A 378 -8.27 16.51 -24.60
C ALA A 378 -8.05 16.69 -23.10
N LEU A 379 -7.78 17.93 -22.69
CA LEU A 379 -8.22 18.50 -21.42
C LEU A 379 -7.94 20.01 -21.47
N ALA A 380 -8.93 20.73 -21.96
CA ALA A 380 -9.06 22.18 -21.80
C ALA A 380 -9.87 22.46 -20.53
N ALA A 381 -9.52 23.57 -19.88
CA ALA A 381 -10.30 24.38 -18.95
C ALA A 381 -10.84 23.71 -17.66
N GLY A 382 -10.25 24.12 -16.53
CA GLY A 382 -10.83 23.97 -15.19
C GLY A 382 -10.27 25.07 -14.29
N GLU A 383 -11.15 25.89 -13.73
CA GLU A 383 -10.92 27.19 -13.11
C GLU A 383 -10.10 27.13 -11.81
N ARG A 384 -9.25 28.15 -11.60
CA ARG A 384 -8.56 28.38 -10.32
C ARG A 384 -9.45 29.23 -9.43
N HIS A 385 -9.96 28.65 -8.35
CA HIS A 385 -10.45 29.43 -7.20
C HIS A 385 -9.41 29.46 -6.06
N ALA A 386 -9.40 30.61 -5.39
CA ALA A 386 -8.31 31.16 -4.59
C ALA A 386 -8.02 30.41 -3.28
N GLN A 387 -6.74 30.30 -2.93
CA GLN A 387 -6.27 30.01 -1.57
C GLN A 387 -6.05 31.34 -0.80
N PRO A 388 -6.32 31.41 0.52
CA PRO A 388 -5.90 32.54 1.33
C PRO A 388 -4.42 32.40 1.69
N ALA A 389 -3.60 33.30 1.15
CA ALA A 389 -2.20 33.47 1.51
C ALA A 389 -2.07 34.63 2.51
N SER A 390 -1.68 34.35 3.76
CA SER A 390 -1.16 35.38 4.66
C SER A 390 -0.26 34.78 5.74
N TYR A 391 0.97 34.41 5.38
CA TYR A 391 2.09 34.31 6.32
C TYR A 391 3.34 34.54 5.49
N TYR A 392 3.80 35.79 5.38
CA TYR A 392 5.20 36.24 5.20
C TYR A 392 5.20 37.73 4.78
N PRO A 393 6.12 38.56 5.31
CA PRO A 393 6.13 40.00 5.08
C PRO A 393 6.54 40.36 3.64
N LYS A 394 5.87 41.39 3.11
CA LYS A 394 5.92 41.90 1.73
C LYS A 394 7.37 42.21 1.28
N ARG A 395 7.82 41.58 0.19
CA ARG A 395 8.93 42.07 -0.65
C ARG A 395 8.36 42.78 -1.89
N LYS A 396 8.95 43.94 -2.25
CA LYS A 396 8.51 44.88 -3.29
C LYS A 396 8.31 44.22 -4.68
N PRO A 397 7.27 44.58 -5.47
CA PRO A 397 6.94 43.89 -6.73
C PRO A 397 7.61 44.53 -7.95
N GLY A 398 8.32 43.74 -8.76
CA GLY A 398 8.79 44.14 -10.08
C GLY A 398 9.08 42.95 -11.00
N TRP A 399 8.33 42.85 -12.11
CA TRP A 399 8.56 42.01 -13.31
C TRP A 399 8.26 40.50 -13.16
N ARG A 400 7.64 39.72 -14.08
CA ARG A 400 7.76 39.63 -15.56
C ARG A 400 6.55 38.91 -16.24
N LYS A 401 6.26 39.26 -17.50
CA LYS A 401 5.81 38.33 -18.57
C LYS A 401 6.96 38.16 -19.57
N LYS A 402 7.11 37.00 -20.23
CA LYS A 402 8.12 36.73 -21.28
C LYS A 402 7.40 36.37 -22.60
N CYS A 403 7.66 37.07 -23.71
CA CYS A 403 7.30 36.63 -25.08
C CYS A 403 8.41 35.71 -25.62
N ARG A 404 8.06 34.73 -26.47
CA ARG A 404 8.99 33.79 -27.12
C ARG A 404 8.81 33.89 -28.64
N SER A 405 9.90 34.13 -29.38
CA SER A 405 9.99 33.96 -30.83
C SER A 405 11.40 33.47 -31.17
N GLY A 406 11.53 32.50 -32.09
CA GLY A 406 12.83 32.04 -32.61
C GLY A 406 13.85 31.48 -31.59
N GLY A 407 13.43 31.11 -30.38
CA GLY A 407 14.33 30.55 -29.35
C GLY A 407 15.04 31.59 -28.46
N VAL A 408 14.77 32.89 -28.63
CA VAL A 408 15.38 33.98 -27.82
C VAL A 408 14.30 34.70 -27.00
N TYR A 409 14.66 35.13 -25.78
CA TYR A 409 13.75 35.84 -24.86
C TYR A 409 14.03 37.36 -24.85
N TYR A 410 13.00 38.16 -25.13
CA TYR A 410 13.06 39.62 -25.00
C TYR A 410 12.34 40.12 -23.74
N LYS A 411 12.84 41.19 -23.12
CA LYS A 411 12.17 41.87 -21.99
C LYS A 411 11.35 43.04 -22.52
N VAL A 412 10.05 43.09 -22.22
CA VAL A 412 9.16 44.18 -22.66
C VAL A 412 8.39 44.79 -21.48
N ARG A 413 8.06 46.09 -21.55
CA ARG A 413 7.28 46.84 -20.53
C ARG A 413 5.80 46.41 -20.54
N ARG A 414 5.15 46.51 -19.37
CA ARG A 414 3.75 46.10 -19.15
C ARG A 414 2.80 47.02 -19.94
N GLY A 415 1.98 46.47 -20.83
CA GLY A 415 1.01 47.20 -21.65
C GLY A 415 0.94 46.77 -23.12
N THR A 416 1.88 45.94 -23.59
CA THR A 416 1.92 45.44 -24.98
C THR A 416 0.92 44.29 -25.18
N THR A 417 0.05 44.40 -26.19
CA THR A 417 -0.91 43.37 -26.59
C THR A 417 -0.24 42.32 -27.51
N ASN A 418 -0.82 41.11 -27.61
CA ASN A 418 -0.22 39.99 -28.36
C ASN A 418 0.05 40.30 -29.85
N GLN A 419 -0.64 41.28 -30.45
CA GLN A 419 -0.41 41.71 -31.83
C GLN A 419 0.92 42.47 -32.03
N THR A 420 1.58 42.96 -30.97
CA THR A 420 2.86 43.67 -31.08
C THR A 420 4.09 42.76 -30.98
N CYS A 421 3.96 41.49 -30.55
CA CYS A 421 5.08 40.53 -30.52
C CYS A 421 5.48 40.02 -31.93
N LEU A 422 4.78 40.43 -33.01
CA LEU A 422 5.03 40.02 -34.41
C LEU A 422 5.70 41.08 -35.32
N ARG A 423 6.11 42.26 -34.80
CA ARG A 423 6.73 43.32 -35.63
C ARG A 423 8.24 43.55 -35.43
N PHE A 424 8.92 42.72 -34.65
CA PHE A 424 10.39 42.75 -34.51
C PHE A 424 11.01 41.48 -35.11
N ALA A 425 10.76 41.27 -36.40
CA ALA A 425 11.46 40.31 -37.25
C ALA A 425 11.52 40.91 -38.66
N VAL A 426 12.55 41.73 -38.89
CA VAL A 426 13.18 41.94 -40.20
C VAL A 426 14.67 41.74 -39.99
#